data_AF-A0A1Y3W8Z1-F1
#
_entry.id   AF-A0A1Y3W8Z1-F1
#
_cell.length_a   1.000
_cell.length_b   1.000
_cell.length_c   1.000
_cell.angle_alpha   90.00
_cell.angle_beta   90.00
_cell.angle_gamma   90.00
#
_symmetry.space_group_name_H-M   'P 1'
#
loop_
_entity.id
_entity.type
_entity.pdbx_description
1 polymer ?
#
loop_
_entity_poly.entity_id
_entity_poly.type
_entity_poly.pdbx_seq_one_letter_code
_entity_poly.pdbx_strand_id
1 'polypeptide(L)'
;MKLKKLLALVLSLMLALTMLTACGGGRSNIVNTGEVESILAGAGMDVDVGKSGELNRIANSVADTLEKRSYSNDLDNEITAMLNNMLPPGVAGAYVFPPKDYLAENSMTVETMTATLIYNYSLGDSNVCALNVTTADGVPCVLIVALAD
;
A
#
# COMPACT_ATOMS: atom_id res chain seq x y z
N MET A 1 25.29 12.21 44.82
CA MET A 1 24.50 11.01 44.43
C MET A 1 23.23 11.37 43.64
N LYS A 2 23.33 12.05 42.48
CA LYS A 2 22.15 12.49 41.69
C LYS A 2 22.13 12.05 40.22
N LEU A 3 23.17 11.35 39.73
CA LEU A 3 23.22 10.87 38.33
C LEU A 3 22.68 9.44 38.11
N LYS A 4 22.55 8.63 39.16
CA LYS A 4 22.16 7.22 39.02
C LYS A 4 20.65 7.00 38.79
N LYS A 5 19.83 8.05 38.93
CA LYS A 5 18.36 7.99 38.76
C LYS A 5 17.87 8.33 37.35
N LEU A 6 18.71 8.89 36.48
CA LEU A 6 18.32 9.24 35.10
C LEU A 6 18.51 8.09 34.10
N LEU A 7 19.52 7.23 34.29
CA LEU A 7 19.79 6.12 33.37
C LEU A 7 18.70 5.02 33.42
N ALA A 8 18.07 4.81 34.59
CA ALA A 8 16.99 3.85 34.72
C ALA A 8 15.69 4.29 34.01
N LEU A 9 15.50 5.59 33.78
CA LEU A 9 14.29 6.13 33.15
C LEU A 9 14.34 6.04 31.62
N VAL A 10 15.54 6.15 31.03
CA VAL A 10 15.72 6.04 29.57
C VAL A 10 15.57 4.59 29.09
N LEU A 11 15.98 3.61 29.91
CA LEU A 11 15.88 2.20 29.54
C LEU A 11 14.43 1.68 29.54
N SER A 12 13.55 2.16 30.43
CA SER A 12 12.13 1.78 30.44
C SER A 12 11.32 2.43 29.32
N LEU A 13 11.82 3.49 28.69
CA LEU A 13 11.16 4.15 27.57
C LEU A 13 11.34 3.37 26.25
N MET A 14 12.45 2.63 26.08
CA MET A 14 12.72 1.90 24.84
C MET A 14 11.94 0.58 24.70
N LEU A 15 11.48 -0.01 25.80
CA LEU A 15 10.62 -1.21 25.74
C LEU A 15 9.15 -0.92 25.46
N ALA A 16 8.71 0.35 25.59
CA ALA A 16 7.32 0.75 25.35
C ALA A 16 7.05 1.17 23.89
N LEU A 17 8.10 1.39 23.09
CA LEU A 17 7.98 1.83 21.69
C LEU A 17 7.73 0.69 20.70
N THR A 18 7.80 -0.58 21.13
CA THR A 18 7.54 -1.73 20.25
C THR A 18 6.07 -2.19 20.23
N MET A 19 5.20 -1.59 21.05
CA MET A 19 3.78 -1.97 21.14
C MET A 19 2.80 -0.82 20.89
N LEU A 20 3.24 0.25 20.21
CA LEU A 20 2.38 1.37 19.82
C LEU A 20 2.15 1.45 18.30
N THR A 21 1.98 0.31 17.65
CA THR A 21 1.33 0.21 16.33
C THR A 21 0.05 -0.63 16.43
N ALA A 22 -0.64 -0.56 17.56
CA ALA A 22 -2.06 -0.85 17.61
C ALA A 22 -2.79 0.49 17.46
N CYS A 23 -3.09 0.90 16.22
CA CYS A 23 -4.02 2.00 15.98
C CYS A 23 -4.90 1.65 14.77
N GLY A 24 -6.11 1.17 15.06
CA GLY A 24 -7.23 1.14 14.13
C GLY A 24 -7.70 2.56 13.81
N GLY A 25 -6.84 3.35 13.19
CA GLY A 25 -7.15 4.60 12.51
C GLY A 25 -6.99 4.35 11.02
N GLY A 26 -8.06 4.57 10.25
CA GLY A 26 -8.13 4.22 8.83
C GLY A 26 -6.88 4.66 8.06
N ARG A 27 -6.27 3.72 7.33
CA ARG A 27 -5.10 4.01 6.50
C ARG A 27 -5.49 5.06 5.48
N SER A 28 -4.69 6.12 5.39
CA SER A 28 -4.90 7.17 4.39
C SER A 28 -4.33 6.70 3.05
N ASN A 29 -5.12 6.87 1.99
CA ASN A 29 -4.66 6.63 0.63
C ASN A 29 -3.53 7.62 0.28
N ILE A 30 -2.35 7.12 -0.03
CA ILE A 30 -1.13 7.91 -0.22
C ILE A 30 -0.86 8.32 -1.67
N VAL A 31 -1.60 7.78 -2.64
CA VAL A 31 -1.35 8.06 -4.06
C VAL A 31 -1.82 9.47 -4.46
N ASN A 32 -1.00 10.17 -5.25
CA ASN A 32 -1.36 11.41 -5.92
C ASN A 32 -1.86 11.12 -7.35
N THR A 33 -3.16 11.23 -7.58
CA THR A 33 -3.77 10.88 -8.87
C THR A 33 -3.33 11.80 -10.00
N GLY A 34 -3.17 13.10 -9.75
CA GLY A 34 -2.71 14.05 -10.78
C GLY A 34 -1.28 13.80 -11.25
N GLU A 35 -0.43 13.23 -10.38
CA GLU A 35 0.91 12.81 -10.77
C GLU A 35 0.88 11.51 -11.59
N VAL A 36 0.00 10.57 -11.25
CA VAL A 36 -0.22 9.36 -12.06
C VAL A 36 -0.72 9.73 -13.46
N GLU A 37 -1.71 10.62 -13.57
CA GLU A 37 -2.20 11.16 -14.85
C GLU A 37 -1.08 11.82 -15.64
N SER A 38 -0.25 12.66 -15.00
CA SER A 38 0.88 13.30 -15.66
C SER A 38 1.90 12.29 -16.20
N ILE A 39 2.15 11.19 -15.50
CA ILE A 39 3.06 10.12 -15.95
C ILE A 39 2.46 9.39 -17.17
N LEU A 40 1.17 9.04 -17.11
CA LEU A 40 0.47 8.34 -18.18
C LEU A 40 0.34 9.23 -19.44
N ALA A 41 0.05 10.51 -19.27
CA ALA A 41 0.06 11.49 -20.36
C ALA A 41 1.45 11.61 -21.01
N GLY A 42 2.52 11.57 -20.21
CA GLY A 42 3.90 11.51 -20.71
C GLY A 42 4.20 10.26 -21.56
N ALA A 43 3.47 9.16 -21.34
CA ALA A 43 3.52 7.94 -22.14
C ALA A 43 2.53 7.93 -23.32
N GLY A 44 1.78 9.02 -23.55
CA GLY A 44 0.80 9.15 -24.63
C GLY A 44 -0.57 8.52 -24.32
N MET A 45 -0.86 8.22 -23.05
CA MET A 45 -2.18 7.77 -22.60
C MET A 45 -2.95 8.94 -22.00
N ASP A 46 -4.16 9.17 -22.49
CA ASP A 46 -5.11 10.12 -21.91
C ASP A 46 -6.13 9.31 -21.11
N VAL A 47 -5.98 9.29 -19.79
CA VAL A 47 -6.85 8.53 -18.88
C VAL A 47 -7.13 9.36 -17.63
N ASP A 48 -8.35 9.27 -17.12
CA ASP A 48 -8.76 9.90 -15.87
C ASP A 48 -8.46 8.97 -14.69
N VAL A 49 -7.78 9.48 -13.65
CA VAL A 49 -7.41 8.69 -12.48
C VAL A 49 -8.12 9.20 -11.24
N GLY A 50 -9.07 8.40 -10.77
CA GLY A 50 -9.95 8.70 -9.64
C GLY A 50 -9.56 8.06 -8.32
N LYS A 51 -10.35 8.40 -7.28
CA LYS A 51 -10.36 7.70 -5.99
C LYS A 51 -11.79 7.26 -5.69
N SER A 52 -11.96 5.99 -5.34
CA SER A 52 -13.25 5.42 -4.93
C SER A 52 -13.28 5.05 -3.45
N GLY A 53 -14.40 5.37 -2.79
CA GLY A 53 -14.64 4.95 -1.40
C GLY A 53 -14.77 3.43 -1.26
N GLU A 54 -15.28 2.74 -2.28
CA GLU A 54 -15.36 1.28 -2.34
C GLU A 54 -13.97 0.67 -2.47
N LEU A 55 -13.16 1.16 -3.41
CA LEU A 55 -11.78 0.72 -3.58
C LEU A 55 -10.96 0.91 -2.30
N ASN A 56 -11.11 2.06 -1.62
CA ASN A 56 -10.47 2.29 -0.33
C ASN A 56 -10.87 1.25 0.73
N ARG A 57 -12.15 0.82 0.77
CA ARG A 57 -12.60 -0.23 1.71
C ARG A 57 -11.99 -1.58 1.37
N ILE A 58 -11.95 -1.94 0.08
CA ILE A 58 -11.34 -3.19 -0.40
C ILE A 58 -9.85 -3.21 -0.03
N ALA A 59 -9.11 -2.16 -0.37
CA ALA A 59 -7.69 -2.04 -0.05
C ALA A 59 -7.40 -2.11 1.45
N ASN A 60 -8.25 -1.49 2.29
CA ASN A 60 -8.10 -1.59 3.75
C ASN A 60 -8.31 -3.01 4.27
N SER A 61 -9.30 -3.74 3.77
CA SER A 61 -9.51 -5.14 4.17
C SER A 61 -8.35 -6.05 3.78
N VAL A 62 -7.74 -5.81 2.62
CA VAL A 62 -6.56 -6.55 2.16
C VAL A 62 -5.35 -6.20 3.01
N ALA A 63 -5.15 -4.91 3.31
CA ALA A 63 -4.09 -4.45 4.21
C ALA A 63 -4.19 -5.09 5.61
N ASP A 64 -5.39 -5.24 6.17
CA ASP A 64 -5.60 -5.91 7.45
C ASP A 64 -5.17 -7.39 7.45
N THR A 65 -5.21 -8.06 6.29
CA THR A 65 -4.69 -9.43 6.14
C THR A 65 -3.17 -9.41 6.02
N LEU A 66 -2.62 -8.50 5.22
CA LEU A 66 -1.18 -8.36 5.04
C LEU A 66 -0.44 -8.12 6.37
N GLU A 67 -1.01 -7.33 7.28
CA GLU A 67 -0.43 -7.07 8.61
C GLU A 67 -0.40 -8.30 9.53
N LYS A 68 -1.18 -9.34 9.22
CA LYS A 68 -1.27 -10.58 10.01
C LYS A 68 -0.41 -11.71 9.43
N ARG A 69 0.30 -11.46 8.32
CA ARG A 69 1.10 -12.45 7.60
C ARG A 69 2.54 -12.00 7.53
N SER A 70 3.47 -12.96 7.52
CA SER A 70 4.87 -12.68 7.18
C SER A 70 4.99 -12.42 5.68
N TYR A 71 5.94 -11.58 5.28
CA TYR A 71 6.19 -11.32 3.88
C TYR A 71 6.69 -12.59 3.18
N SER A 72 6.01 -13.04 2.13
CA SER A 72 6.39 -14.20 1.34
C SER A 72 5.83 -14.13 -0.08
N ASN A 73 6.37 -14.94 -1.00
CA ASN A 73 5.82 -15.04 -2.35
C ASN A 73 4.41 -15.67 -2.35
N ASP A 74 4.13 -16.57 -1.41
CA ASP A 74 2.82 -17.22 -1.30
C ASP A 74 1.72 -16.23 -0.89
N LEU A 75 2.09 -15.16 -0.18
CA LEU A 75 1.17 -14.10 0.22
C LEU A 75 0.54 -13.42 -0.99
N ASP A 76 1.27 -13.29 -2.10
CA ASP A 76 0.75 -12.67 -3.32
C ASP A 76 -0.44 -13.45 -3.89
N ASN A 77 -0.35 -14.79 -3.95
CA ASN A 77 -1.46 -15.64 -4.38
C ASN A 77 -2.70 -15.49 -3.48
N GLU A 78 -2.49 -15.39 -2.15
CA GLU A 78 -3.58 -15.14 -1.21
C GLU A 78 -4.24 -13.78 -1.48
N ILE A 79 -3.45 -12.73 -1.72
CA ILE A 79 -3.96 -11.39 -2.00
C ILE A 79 -4.71 -11.33 -3.34
N THR A 80 -4.20 -11.95 -4.41
CA THR A 80 -4.91 -12.10 -5.69
C THR A 80 -6.29 -12.71 -5.46
N ALA A 81 -6.35 -13.83 -4.75
CA ALA A 81 -7.61 -14.53 -4.49
C ALA A 81 -8.57 -13.68 -3.66
N MET A 82 -8.07 -12.97 -2.65
CA MET A 82 -8.88 -12.06 -1.84
C MET A 82 -9.46 -10.92 -2.67
N LEU A 83 -8.63 -10.22 -3.44
CA LEU A 83 -9.08 -9.11 -4.28
C LEU A 83 -10.13 -9.59 -5.28
N ASN A 84 -9.87 -10.66 -6.03
CA ASN A 84 -10.82 -11.20 -7.00
C ASN A 84 -12.19 -11.56 -6.39
N ASN A 85 -12.24 -11.98 -5.13
CA ASN A 85 -13.50 -12.25 -4.43
C ASN A 85 -14.23 -10.98 -3.95
N MET A 86 -13.49 -9.89 -3.77
CA MET A 86 -14.03 -8.60 -3.30
C MET A 86 -14.40 -7.67 -4.45
N LEU A 87 -13.86 -7.87 -5.65
CA LEU A 87 -14.14 -7.05 -6.81
C LEU A 87 -15.55 -7.32 -7.37
N PRO A 88 -16.24 -6.27 -7.86
CA PRO A 88 -17.49 -6.46 -8.57
C PRO A 88 -17.30 -7.36 -9.81
N PRO A 89 -18.27 -8.23 -10.14
CA PRO A 89 -18.16 -9.09 -11.31
C PRO A 89 -17.97 -8.29 -12.61
N GLY A 90 -16.97 -8.65 -13.40
CA GLY A 90 -16.69 -8.01 -14.69
C GLY A 90 -15.81 -6.76 -14.64
N VAL A 91 -15.37 -6.34 -13.45
CA VAL A 91 -14.42 -5.23 -13.30
C VAL A 91 -13.00 -5.74 -13.55
N ALA A 92 -12.28 -5.07 -14.46
CA ALA A 92 -10.85 -5.29 -14.64
C ALA A 92 -10.08 -4.59 -13.52
N GLY A 93 -9.14 -5.31 -12.91
CA GLY A 93 -8.36 -4.80 -11.80
C GLY A 93 -6.94 -5.32 -11.82
N ALA A 94 -6.05 -4.53 -11.23
CA ALA A 94 -4.66 -4.87 -11.03
C ALA A 94 -4.22 -4.43 -9.64
N TYR A 95 -3.24 -5.13 -9.08
CA TYR A 95 -2.67 -4.75 -7.80
C TYR A 95 -1.19 -5.14 -7.74
N VAL A 96 -0.47 -4.52 -6.81
CA VAL A 96 0.90 -4.92 -6.49
C VAL A 96 1.18 -4.61 -5.01
N PHE A 97 2.06 -5.40 -4.41
CA PHE A 97 2.46 -5.25 -3.01
C PHE A 97 3.99 -5.32 -2.83
N PRO A 98 4.76 -4.30 -3.28
CA PRO A 98 6.20 -4.31 -3.10
C PRO A 98 6.62 -3.89 -1.68
N PRO A 99 7.75 -4.42 -1.18
CA PRO A 99 8.48 -3.81 -0.06
C PRO A 99 8.91 -2.39 -0.41
N LYS A 100 8.95 -1.50 0.59
CA LYS A 100 9.41 -0.12 0.38
C LYS A 100 10.87 -0.04 -0.04
N ASP A 101 11.69 -0.94 0.46
CA ASP A 101 13.12 -0.99 0.11
C ASP A 101 13.30 -1.30 -1.38
N TYR A 102 12.46 -2.17 -1.96
CA TYR A 102 12.45 -2.42 -3.41
C TYR A 102 12.16 -1.15 -4.21
N LEU A 103 11.17 -0.34 -3.79
CA LEU A 103 10.87 0.93 -4.45
C LEU A 103 12.06 1.90 -4.36
N ALA A 104 12.69 2.00 -3.18
CA ALA A 104 13.83 2.87 -2.96
C ALA A 104 15.05 2.45 -3.79
N GLU A 105 15.38 1.16 -3.81
CA GLU A 105 16.49 0.59 -4.58
C GLU A 105 16.35 0.84 -6.09
N ASN A 106 15.12 0.80 -6.60
CA ASN A 106 14.82 1.02 -8.02
C ASN A 106 14.47 2.47 -8.34
N SER A 107 14.59 3.40 -7.38
CA SER A 107 14.20 4.81 -7.55
C SER A 107 12.76 4.99 -8.06
N MET A 108 11.85 4.11 -7.64
CA MET A 108 10.44 4.12 -8.04
C MET A 108 9.58 4.83 -7.00
N THR A 109 8.68 5.70 -7.47
CA THR A 109 7.62 6.29 -6.63
C THR A 109 6.37 5.41 -6.62
N VAL A 110 5.47 5.66 -5.67
CA VAL A 110 4.14 5.01 -5.62
C VAL A 110 3.36 5.33 -6.89
N GLU A 111 3.46 6.57 -7.36
CA GLU A 111 2.80 7.09 -8.56
C GLU A 111 3.35 6.41 -9.82
N THR A 112 4.67 6.25 -9.92
CA THR A 112 5.32 5.54 -11.04
C THR A 112 4.90 4.07 -11.10
N MET A 113 4.86 3.40 -9.95
CA MET A 113 4.38 2.02 -9.87
C MET A 113 2.89 1.92 -10.23
N THR A 114 2.07 2.85 -9.76
CA THR A 114 0.63 2.91 -10.07
C THR A 114 0.40 3.12 -11.57
N ALA A 115 1.11 4.05 -12.20
CA ALA A 115 1.03 4.28 -13.64
C ALA A 115 1.47 3.05 -14.44
N THR A 116 2.57 2.40 -14.03
CA THR A 116 3.07 1.16 -14.66
C THR A 116 2.01 0.05 -14.60
N LEU A 117 1.30 -0.05 -13.48
CA LEU A 117 0.22 -1.02 -13.29
C LEU A 117 -0.95 -0.74 -14.24
N ILE A 118 -1.43 0.51 -14.31
CA ILE A 118 -2.51 0.91 -15.23
C ILE A 118 -2.12 0.64 -16.69
N TYR A 119 -0.89 1.01 -17.08
CA TYR A 119 -0.37 0.82 -18.43
C TYR A 119 -0.31 -0.66 -18.82
N ASN A 120 0.35 -1.49 -18.01
CA ASN A 120 0.59 -2.90 -18.32
C ASN A 120 -0.70 -3.72 -18.39
N TYR A 121 -1.71 -3.35 -17.61
CA TYR A 121 -3.01 -4.01 -17.60
C TYR A 121 -4.04 -3.34 -18.51
N SER A 122 -3.66 -2.24 -19.19
CA SER A 122 -4.52 -1.50 -20.12
C SER A 122 -5.88 -1.14 -19.52
N LEU A 123 -5.89 -0.67 -18.26
CA LEU A 123 -7.14 -0.45 -17.52
C LEU A 123 -7.99 0.71 -18.04
N GLY A 124 -7.39 1.67 -18.77
CA GLY A 124 -8.09 2.90 -19.17
C GLY A 124 -8.33 3.83 -17.98
N ASP A 125 -9.44 4.56 -18.00
CA ASP A 125 -9.89 5.36 -16.85
C ASP A 125 -10.02 4.46 -15.61
N SER A 126 -9.46 4.91 -14.50
CA SER A 126 -9.21 4.02 -13.36
C SER A 126 -9.36 4.70 -12.02
N ASN A 127 -9.88 3.98 -11.04
CA ASN A 127 -9.78 4.35 -9.63
C ASN A 127 -8.55 3.67 -8.99
N VAL A 128 -7.82 4.42 -8.16
CA VAL A 128 -6.59 3.91 -7.50
C VAL A 128 -6.57 4.11 -5.99
N CYS A 129 -5.96 3.16 -5.30
CA CYS A 129 -5.69 3.24 -3.87
C CYS A 129 -4.30 2.69 -3.57
N ALA A 130 -3.48 3.47 -2.85
CA ALA A 130 -2.22 3.02 -2.30
C ALA A 130 -2.21 3.17 -0.77
N LEU A 131 -1.81 2.14 -0.04
CA LEU A 131 -1.75 2.13 1.42
C LEU A 131 -0.37 1.69 1.91
N ASN A 132 0.15 2.36 2.94
CA ASN A 132 1.29 1.87 3.69
C ASN A 132 0.86 0.69 4.57
N VAL A 133 1.60 -0.41 4.52
CA VAL A 133 1.32 -1.63 5.28
C VAL A 133 2.63 -2.15 5.87
N THR A 134 2.60 -2.74 7.06
CA THR A 134 3.76 -3.43 7.63
C THR A 134 3.36 -4.85 7.97
N THR A 135 4.04 -5.84 7.39
CA THR A 135 3.74 -7.26 7.61
C THR A 135 4.04 -7.68 9.06
N ALA A 136 3.57 -8.86 9.47
CA ALA A 136 3.70 -9.35 10.84
C ALA A 136 5.17 -9.55 11.26
N ASP A 137 6.08 -9.79 10.31
CA ASP A 137 7.52 -9.90 10.48
C ASP A 137 8.25 -8.54 10.38
N GLY A 138 7.52 -7.44 10.29
CA GLY A 138 8.05 -6.08 10.34
C GLY A 138 8.54 -5.53 9.01
N VAL A 139 8.20 -6.15 7.87
CA VAL A 139 8.59 -5.65 6.55
C VAL A 139 7.64 -4.52 6.12
N PRO A 140 8.15 -3.29 5.90
CA PRO A 140 7.33 -2.19 5.44
C PRO A 140 7.11 -2.31 3.93
N CYS A 141 5.85 -2.24 3.52
CA CYS A 141 5.42 -2.40 2.14
C CYS A 141 4.43 -1.31 1.73
N VAL A 142 4.13 -1.26 0.44
CA VAL A 142 3.03 -0.45 -0.12
C VAL A 142 2.07 -1.40 -0.82
N LEU A 143 0.80 -1.39 -0.45
CA LEU A 143 -0.26 -2.04 -1.24
C LEU A 143 -0.80 -1.04 -2.23
N ILE A 144 -0.79 -1.35 -3.52
CA ILE A 144 -1.39 -0.54 -4.59
C ILE A 144 -2.46 -1.38 -5.27
N VAL A 145 -3.66 -0.82 -5.42
CA VAL A 145 -4.79 -1.45 -6.12
C VAL A 145 -5.36 -0.42 -7.11
N ALA A 146 -5.54 -0.85 -8.36
CA ALA A 146 -6.13 -0.07 -9.44
C ALA A 146 -7.29 -0.86 -10.06
N LEU A 147 -8.43 -0.21 -10.29
CA LEU A 147 -9.60 -0.78 -10.95
C LEU A 147 -9.99 0.11 -12.11
N ALA A 148 -10.32 -0.49 -13.25
CA ALA A 148 -10.98 0.21 -14.33
C ALA A 148 -12.33 0.76 -13.83
N ASP A 149 -12.66 1.99 -14.23
CA ASP A 149 -13.95 2.64 -13.93
C ASP A 149 -15.06 2.22 -14.92
#